data_AF-A0A7S0W9Y2-F1
#
_entry.id   AF-A0A7S0W9Y2-F1
#
_cell.length_a   1.000
_cell.length_b   1.000
_cell.length_c   1.000
_cell.angle_alpha   90.00
_cell.angle_beta   90.00
_cell.angle_gamma   90.00
#
_symmetry.space_group_name_H-M   'P 1'
#
loop_
_entity.id
_entity.type
_entity.pdbx_description
1 polymer ?
#
loop_
_entity_poly.entity_id
_entity_poly.type
_entity_poly.pdbx_seq_one_letter_code
_entity_poly.pdbx_strand_id
1 'polypeptide(L)'
;TPAYNPYPTPAPTTTPAPTAPTPEPEPIITQASLRFPSAQAGEASTIRLDFRITADLKPFSSVVILLPGFDRPPGQNMLSSPNADPFPRGGFSAMWDASRERMSFMVPSGWTGLTANVRINVDSSEGFMLPSEGILPNDPSLRVGLKSQDSNGVVTWMPVGLIDTLGLSAARAVTRDLPGGGSAATVTAKDKSGSKVVFPDGCFDSDVRVSVGVSKVSEAANPAPQGGRSVGALLTLDIRGGLPKMPVSVKVGVSPGYLLDQTDGGSSTG
;
A
#
# COMPACT_ATOMS: atom_id res chain seq x y z
N THR A 1 -82.59 25.73 31.62
CA THR A 1 -82.33 24.30 31.36
C THR A 1 -81.32 24.21 30.23
N PRO A 2 -80.09 23.73 30.47
CA PRO A 2 -79.12 23.57 29.38
C PRO A 2 -79.54 22.40 28.48
N ALA A 3 -79.46 22.60 27.16
CA ALA A 3 -79.83 21.62 26.16
C ALA A 3 -78.82 20.44 26.16
N TYR A 4 -79.33 19.23 26.37
CA TYR A 4 -78.58 18.00 26.26
C TYR A 4 -78.25 17.74 24.79
N ASN A 5 -76.96 17.67 24.43
CA ASN A 5 -76.51 17.30 23.09
C ASN A 5 -76.21 15.79 23.05
N PRO A 6 -77.05 14.96 22.39
CA PRO A 6 -76.93 13.50 22.42
C PRO A 6 -75.87 12.94 21.46
N TYR A 7 -75.18 13.78 20.68
CA TYR A 7 -74.17 13.33 19.72
C TYR A 7 -72.75 13.52 20.26
N PRO A 8 -72.06 12.45 20.69
CA PRO A 8 -70.65 12.54 21.04
C PRO A 8 -69.85 12.90 19.78
N THR A 9 -69.05 13.96 19.86
CA THR A 9 -68.10 14.32 18.80
C THR A 9 -67.18 13.11 18.56
N PRO A 10 -67.09 12.57 17.33
CA PRO A 10 -66.18 11.47 17.05
C PRO A 10 -64.76 11.90 17.40
N ALA A 11 -64.05 11.05 18.14
CA ALA A 11 -62.67 11.30 18.51
C ALA A 11 -61.83 11.53 17.24
N PRO A 12 -60.93 12.53 17.22
CA PRO A 12 -60.11 12.78 16.05
C PRO A 12 -59.27 11.53 15.75
N THR A 13 -59.43 10.99 14.54
CA THR A 13 -58.62 9.86 14.06
C THR A 13 -57.18 10.35 13.93
N THR A 14 -56.30 10.00 14.87
CA THR A 14 -54.88 10.35 14.77
C THR A 14 -54.24 9.48 13.70
N THR A 15 -54.03 10.04 12.51
CA THR A 15 -53.19 9.41 11.49
C THR A 15 -51.82 9.14 12.10
N PRO A 16 -51.33 7.89 12.13
CA PRO A 16 -50.01 7.61 12.66
C PRO A 16 -48.97 8.45 11.92
N ALA A 17 -48.09 9.10 12.68
CA ALA A 17 -46.99 9.86 12.11
C ALA A 17 -46.18 8.94 11.18
N PRO A 18 -45.78 9.41 9.99
CA PRO A 18 -44.94 8.61 9.11
C PRO A 18 -43.71 8.14 9.88
N THR A 19 -43.52 6.83 9.95
CA THR A 19 -42.33 6.25 10.57
C THR A 19 -41.12 6.80 9.84
N ALA A 20 -40.17 7.38 10.59
CA ALA A 20 -38.92 7.85 10.01
C ALA A 20 -38.25 6.69 9.24
N PRO A 21 -37.70 6.93 8.04
CA PRO A 21 -37.03 5.89 7.28
C PRO A 21 -35.89 5.29 8.12
N THR A 22 -35.81 3.96 8.18
CA THR A 22 -34.69 3.26 8.81
C THR A 22 -33.40 3.66 8.08
N PRO A 23 -32.33 4.06 8.78
CA PRO A 23 -31.07 4.42 8.13
C PRO A 23 -30.56 3.23 7.31
N GLU A 24 -30.15 3.51 6.08
CA GLU A 24 -29.50 2.53 5.21
C GLU A 24 -28.17 2.08 5.85
N PRO A 25 -27.84 0.78 5.87
CA PRO A 25 -26.58 0.31 6.45
C PRO A 25 -25.37 0.91 5.71
N GLU A 26 -24.36 1.35 6.46
CA GLU A 26 -23.13 1.85 5.86
C GLU A 26 -22.33 0.71 5.18
N PRO A 27 -21.74 0.97 4.00
CA PRO A 27 -20.93 -0.03 3.32
C PRO A 27 -19.61 -0.25 4.05
N ILE A 28 -19.29 -1.52 4.32
CA ILE A 28 -18.06 -1.95 4.98
C ILE A 28 -17.36 -2.96 4.06
N ILE A 29 -16.04 -2.87 3.93
CA ILE A 29 -15.25 -3.91 3.26
C ILE A 29 -15.10 -5.10 4.21
N THR A 30 -15.43 -6.30 3.74
CA THR A 30 -15.34 -7.54 4.52
C THR A 30 -14.17 -8.43 4.11
N GLN A 31 -13.74 -8.32 2.86
CA GLN A 31 -12.63 -9.09 2.29
C GLN A 31 -11.89 -8.23 1.27
N ALA A 32 -10.57 -8.34 1.22
CA ALA A 32 -9.77 -7.71 0.17
C ALA A 32 -8.52 -8.53 -0.12
N SER A 33 -8.17 -8.60 -1.40
CA SER A 33 -6.92 -9.15 -1.89
C SER A 33 -6.28 -8.21 -2.90
N LEU A 34 -4.97 -8.09 -2.85
CA LEU A 34 -4.18 -7.27 -3.75
C LEU A 34 -3.16 -8.16 -4.45
N ARG A 35 -3.13 -8.11 -5.78
CA ARG A 35 -2.24 -8.93 -6.59
C ARG A 35 -1.47 -8.07 -7.56
N PHE A 36 -0.26 -8.53 -7.88
CA PHE A 36 0.64 -7.85 -8.80
C PHE A 36 1.09 -8.85 -9.87
N PRO A 37 0.29 -9.10 -10.93
CA PRO A 37 0.66 -10.02 -11.99
C PRO A 37 1.99 -9.63 -12.63
N SER A 38 2.92 -10.58 -12.74
CA SER A 38 4.27 -10.35 -13.29
C SER A 38 5.10 -9.31 -12.52
N ALA A 39 4.91 -9.20 -11.20
CA ALA A 39 5.60 -8.24 -10.36
C ALA A 39 7.12 -8.41 -10.37
N GLN A 40 7.82 -7.29 -10.60
CA GLN A 40 9.24 -7.14 -10.33
C GLN A 40 9.46 -5.88 -9.51
N ALA A 41 10.26 -5.98 -8.45
CA ALA A 41 10.53 -4.85 -7.56
C ALA A 41 11.16 -3.68 -8.33
N GLY A 42 10.62 -2.47 -8.13
CA GLY A 42 11.12 -1.25 -8.78
C GLY A 42 10.85 -1.19 -10.29
N GLU A 43 9.91 -2.00 -10.80
CA GLU A 43 9.41 -1.94 -12.18
C GLU A 43 7.91 -1.59 -12.18
N ALA A 44 7.44 -1.07 -13.32
CA ALA A 44 6.02 -0.83 -13.52
C ALA A 44 5.25 -2.16 -13.52
N SER A 45 4.13 -2.22 -12.80
CA SER A 45 3.35 -3.46 -12.69
C SER A 45 1.85 -3.21 -12.70
N THR A 46 1.11 -4.24 -13.08
CA THR A 46 -0.35 -4.25 -12.98
C THR A 46 -0.74 -4.42 -11.52
N ILE A 47 -1.67 -3.59 -11.04
CA ILE A 47 -2.28 -3.75 -9.71
C ILE A 47 -3.69 -4.29 -9.90
N ARG A 48 -3.98 -5.43 -9.26
CA ARG A 48 -5.33 -5.99 -9.18
C ARG A 48 -5.79 -5.98 -7.74
N LEU A 49 -6.79 -5.16 -7.43
CA LEU A 49 -7.51 -5.19 -6.16
C LEU A 49 -8.82 -5.93 -6.37
N ASP A 50 -9.07 -6.98 -5.60
CA ASP A 50 -10.38 -7.61 -5.47
C ASP A 50 -10.87 -7.36 -4.04
N PHE A 51 -12.10 -6.90 -3.85
CA PHE A 51 -12.67 -6.70 -2.51
C PHE A 51 -14.16 -6.96 -2.46
N ARG A 52 -14.66 -7.19 -1.25
CA ARG A 52 -16.07 -7.45 -0.97
C ARG A 52 -16.68 -6.43 -0.02
N ILE A 53 -17.87 -5.92 -0.33
CA ILE A 53 -18.60 -4.93 0.49
C ILE A 53 -19.95 -5.46 1.00
N THR A 54 -20.44 -4.93 2.13
CA THR A 54 -21.71 -5.34 2.78
C THR A 54 -22.95 -4.63 2.26
N ALA A 55 -22.80 -3.44 1.69
CA ALA A 55 -23.88 -2.60 1.19
C ALA A 55 -23.40 -1.87 -0.08
N ASP A 56 -24.34 -1.31 -0.82
CA ASP A 56 -24.04 -0.62 -2.08
C ASP A 56 -23.21 0.64 -1.83
N LEU A 57 -22.21 0.89 -2.69
CA LEU A 57 -21.55 2.19 -2.70
C LEU A 57 -22.43 3.21 -3.40
N LYS A 58 -22.65 4.34 -2.72
CA LYS A 58 -23.32 5.50 -3.32
C LYS A 58 -22.41 6.18 -4.35
N PRO A 59 -22.98 6.84 -5.38
CA PRO A 59 -22.23 7.75 -6.23
C PRO A 59 -21.32 8.70 -5.44
N PHE A 60 -20.16 9.03 -5.99
CA PHE A 60 -19.13 9.89 -5.39
C PHE A 60 -18.43 9.35 -4.14
N SER A 61 -18.85 8.19 -3.62
CA SER A 61 -18.03 7.45 -2.65
C SER A 61 -16.69 7.09 -3.27
N SER A 62 -15.66 6.91 -2.46
CA SER A 62 -14.34 6.53 -2.94
C SER A 62 -13.82 5.27 -2.26
N VAL A 63 -13.25 4.36 -3.05
CA VAL A 63 -12.40 3.28 -2.57
C VAL A 63 -10.99 3.84 -2.50
N VAL A 64 -10.35 3.77 -1.34
CA VAL A 64 -9.01 4.31 -1.11
C VAL A 64 -8.07 3.16 -0.78
N ILE A 65 -6.93 3.10 -1.45
CA ILE A 65 -5.87 2.12 -1.19
C ILE A 65 -4.64 2.88 -0.70
N LEU A 66 -4.07 2.44 0.42
CA LEU A 66 -2.78 2.88 0.92
C LEU A 66 -1.71 1.95 0.34
N LEU A 67 -0.77 2.51 -0.41
CA LEU A 67 0.28 1.79 -1.14
C LEU A 67 1.67 2.36 -0.82
N PRO A 68 2.20 2.14 0.40
CA PRO A 68 3.46 2.75 0.81
C PRO A 68 4.66 2.24 0.01
N GLY A 69 5.59 3.13 -0.30
CA GLY A 69 6.80 2.82 -1.07
C GLY A 69 6.58 2.71 -2.58
N PHE A 70 5.33 2.69 -3.06
CA PHE A 70 5.04 2.76 -4.49
C PHE A 70 5.37 4.15 -5.03
N ASP A 71 5.53 4.22 -6.34
CA ASP A 71 5.84 5.46 -7.02
C ASP A 71 5.23 5.53 -8.41
N ARG A 72 5.13 6.74 -8.95
CA ARG A 72 4.61 7.00 -10.29
C ARG A 72 5.35 8.21 -10.87
N PRO A 73 5.66 8.23 -12.18
CA PRO A 73 6.29 9.37 -12.81
C PRO A 73 5.57 10.70 -12.50
N PRO A 74 6.31 11.78 -12.21
CA PRO A 74 5.72 13.06 -11.85
C PRO A 74 4.83 13.60 -12.97
N GLY A 75 3.75 14.30 -12.59
CA GLY A 75 2.78 14.84 -13.52
C GLY A 75 1.70 13.85 -13.98
N GLN A 76 1.78 12.57 -13.59
CA GLN A 76 0.78 11.54 -13.89
C GLN A 76 -0.06 11.22 -12.64
N ASN A 77 -0.84 12.17 -12.13
CA ASN A 77 -1.65 11.90 -10.93
C ASN A 77 -2.99 11.23 -11.26
N MET A 78 -3.57 11.48 -12.44
CA MET A 78 -4.80 10.82 -12.89
C MET A 78 -4.48 9.53 -13.64
N LEU A 79 -5.29 8.51 -13.41
CA LEU A 79 -5.22 7.23 -14.12
C LEU A 79 -6.21 7.26 -15.27
N SER A 80 -5.76 6.86 -16.47
CA SER A 80 -6.49 7.12 -17.71
C SER A 80 -7.70 6.18 -17.86
N SER A 81 -7.62 4.96 -17.35
CA SER A 81 -8.75 4.02 -17.38
C SER A 81 -8.52 2.79 -16.48
N PRO A 82 -8.71 2.88 -15.15
CA PRO A 82 -8.79 1.67 -14.35
C PRO A 82 -10.00 0.85 -14.81
N ASN A 83 -9.77 -0.43 -15.09
CA ASN A 83 -10.84 -1.36 -15.43
C ASN A 83 -11.38 -1.95 -14.14
N ALA A 84 -12.62 -1.62 -13.81
CA ALA A 84 -13.28 -2.25 -12.69
C ALA A 84 -14.35 -3.22 -13.20
N ASP A 85 -14.43 -4.44 -12.66
CA ASP A 85 -15.51 -5.40 -12.94
C ASP A 85 -16.45 -5.36 -11.72
N PRO A 86 -17.78 -5.20 -11.89
CA PRO A 86 -18.60 -5.34 -13.12
C PRO A 86 -18.80 -4.09 -13.99
N PHE A 87 -17.88 -3.13 -13.98
CA PHE A 87 -18.03 -1.88 -14.69
C PHE A 87 -17.50 -1.96 -16.13
N PRO A 88 -18.13 -1.29 -17.12
CA PRO A 88 -17.52 -1.04 -18.40
C PRO A 88 -16.26 -0.18 -18.19
N ARG A 89 -15.30 -0.36 -19.10
CA ARG A 89 -14.04 0.40 -19.07
C ARG A 89 -14.30 1.90 -18.97
N GLY A 90 -13.55 2.58 -18.09
CA GLY A 90 -13.70 4.02 -17.86
C GLY A 90 -14.76 4.40 -16.83
N GLY A 91 -15.35 3.43 -16.12
CA GLY A 91 -16.34 3.70 -15.07
C GLY A 91 -15.79 4.43 -13.83
N PHE A 92 -14.50 4.30 -13.52
CA PHE A 92 -13.89 5.00 -12.38
C PHE A 92 -12.93 6.09 -12.82
N SER A 93 -13.01 7.24 -12.15
CA SER A 93 -11.86 8.15 -12.08
C SER A 93 -10.96 7.69 -10.94
N ALA A 94 -9.68 7.51 -11.22
CA ALA A 94 -8.71 7.21 -10.18
C ALA A 94 -7.58 8.23 -10.12
N MET A 95 -7.12 8.50 -8.91
CA MET A 95 -6.12 9.51 -8.61
C MET A 95 -5.07 8.96 -7.64
N TRP A 96 -3.82 9.19 -7.96
CA TRP A 96 -2.66 8.94 -7.10
C TRP A 96 -2.25 10.22 -6.37
N ASP A 97 -2.11 10.12 -5.04
CA ASP A 97 -1.56 11.15 -4.17
C ASP A 97 -0.21 10.63 -3.63
N ALA A 98 0.87 11.00 -4.31
CA ALA A 98 2.23 10.57 -3.95
C ALA A 98 2.66 11.04 -2.55
N SER A 99 2.15 12.20 -2.08
CA SER A 99 2.49 12.74 -0.77
C SER A 99 1.92 11.92 0.39
N ARG A 100 0.79 11.23 0.14
CA ARG A 100 0.12 10.36 1.10
C ARG A 100 0.26 8.88 0.78
N GLU A 101 0.91 8.56 -0.34
CA GLU A 101 1.02 7.22 -0.91
C GLU A 101 -0.36 6.53 -1.03
N ARG A 102 -1.36 7.27 -1.53
CA ARG A 102 -2.75 6.83 -1.62
C ARG A 102 -3.28 6.85 -3.05
N MET A 103 -3.94 5.77 -3.43
CA MET A 103 -4.72 5.68 -4.65
C MET A 103 -6.21 5.74 -4.31
N SER A 104 -6.96 6.63 -4.95
CA SER A 104 -8.40 6.79 -4.72
C SER A 104 -9.17 6.50 -6.00
N PHE A 105 -10.22 5.68 -5.92
CA PHE A 105 -11.14 5.36 -7.01
C PHE A 105 -12.50 5.92 -6.65
N MET A 106 -12.99 6.91 -7.40
CA MET A 106 -14.28 7.53 -7.14
C MET A 106 -15.38 6.85 -7.96
N VAL A 107 -16.49 6.50 -7.29
CA VAL A 107 -17.70 5.98 -7.93
C VAL A 107 -18.37 7.10 -8.72
N PRO A 108 -18.69 6.91 -10.00
CA PRO A 108 -19.32 7.92 -10.85
C PRO A 108 -20.79 8.20 -10.50
N SER A 109 -21.31 9.35 -10.94
CA SER A 109 -22.66 9.86 -10.61
C SER A 109 -23.85 9.01 -11.09
N GLY A 110 -23.64 8.16 -12.10
CA GLY A 110 -24.70 7.36 -12.73
C GLY A 110 -24.82 5.91 -12.24
N TRP A 111 -24.13 5.57 -11.16
CA TRP A 111 -23.97 4.18 -10.73
C TRP A 111 -24.61 3.93 -9.36
N THR A 112 -25.54 2.98 -9.31
CA THR A 112 -26.22 2.51 -8.11
C THR A 112 -26.18 0.99 -8.04
N GLY A 113 -26.40 0.39 -6.86
CA GLY A 113 -26.51 -1.07 -6.76
C GLY A 113 -25.17 -1.80 -6.82
N LEU A 114 -24.12 -1.21 -6.25
CA LEU A 114 -22.77 -1.76 -6.32
C LEU A 114 -22.65 -3.07 -5.54
N THR A 115 -22.79 -4.18 -6.25
CA THR A 115 -22.86 -5.51 -5.66
C THR A 115 -21.59 -5.95 -4.94
N ALA A 116 -21.77 -6.97 -4.09
CA ALA A 116 -20.82 -7.41 -3.09
C ALA A 116 -19.37 -7.58 -3.59
N ASN A 117 -19.08 -8.01 -4.82
CA ASN A 117 -17.70 -8.27 -5.27
C ASN A 117 -17.26 -7.24 -6.32
N VAL A 118 -16.18 -6.53 -6.02
CA VAL A 118 -15.60 -5.53 -6.92
C VAL A 118 -14.15 -5.90 -7.22
N ARG A 119 -13.79 -5.88 -8.49
CA ARG A 119 -12.40 -5.98 -8.94
C ARG A 119 -11.99 -4.69 -9.60
N ILE A 120 -10.82 -4.17 -9.26
CA ILE A 120 -10.20 -3.00 -9.90
C ILE A 120 -8.84 -3.44 -10.44
N ASN A 121 -8.60 -3.16 -11.72
CA ASN A 121 -7.32 -3.38 -12.38
C ASN A 121 -6.72 -2.04 -12.82
N VAL A 122 -5.50 -1.78 -12.41
CA VAL A 122 -4.64 -0.70 -12.89
C VAL A 122 -3.55 -1.33 -13.72
N ASP A 123 -3.48 -1.00 -15.01
CA ASP A 123 -2.50 -1.58 -15.92
C ASP A 123 -1.09 -1.05 -15.65
N SER A 124 -0.07 -1.88 -15.89
CA SER A 124 1.33 -1.46 -15.90
C SER A 124 1.63 -0.26 -16.80
N SER A 125 0.87 -0.07 -17.89
CA SER A 125 1.00 1.08 -18.79
C SER A 125 0.70 2.41 -18.12
N GLU A 126 0.03 2.41 -16.97
CA GLU A 126 -0.20 3.61 -16.16
C GLU A 126 1.07 4.07 -15.42
N GLY A 127 2.18 3.32 -15.50
CA GLY A 127 3.48 3.71 -14.96
C GLY A 127 3.63 3.55 -13.46
N PHE A 128 2.77 2.74 -12.83
CA PHE A 128 2.79 2.52 -11.39
C PHE A 128 3.90 1.55 -11.01
N MET A 129 4.95 2.05 -10.35
CA MET A 129 6.14 1.29 -9.99
C MET A 129 5.96 0.63 -8.63
N LEU A 130 6.29 -0.66 -8.56
CA LEU A 130 6.35 -1.39 -7.30
C LEU A 130 7.50 -0.86 -6.44
N PRO A 131 7.41 -0.94 -5.10
CA PRO A 131 8.54 -0.65 -4.23
C PRO A 131 9.77 -1.46 -4.64
N SER A 132 10.92 -0.81 -4.73
CA SER A 132 12.17 -1.47 -5.14
C SER A 132 12.74 -2.42 -4.09
N GLU A 133 12.31 -2.23 -2.83
CA GLU A 133 12.51 -3.12 -1.70
C GLU A 133 11.59 -4.35 -1.71
N GLY A 134 10.68 -4.43 -2.68
CA GLY A 134 9.67 -5.47 -2.78
C GLY A 134 8.48 -5.22 -1.86
N ILE A 135 7.57 -6.19 -1.84
CA ILE A 135 6.35 -6.18 -1.05
C ILE A 135 6.28 -7.53 -0.35
N LEU A 136 6.06 -7.51 0.96
CA LEU A 136 5.94 -8.74 1.72
C LEU A 136 4.59 -9.42 1.42
N PRO A 137 4.53 -10.75 1.43
CA PRO A 137 3.26 -11.45 1.57
C PRO A 137 2.51 -10.91 2.79
N ASN A 138 1.25 -10.51 2.61
CA ASN A 138 0.39 -9.94 3.66
C ASN A 138 1.01 -8.72 4.38
N ASP A 139 1.74 -7.86 3.66
CA ASP A 139 2.32 -6.61 4.19
C ASP A 139 1.24 -5.75 4.91
N PRO A 140 1.37 -5.52 6.23
CA PRO A 140 0.36 -4.82 7.03
C PRO A 140 0.31 -3.30 6.77
N SER A 141 1.29 -2.77 6.03
CA SER A 141 1.29 -1.38 5.58
C SER A 141 0.31 -1.14 4.43
N LEU A 142 -0.06 -2.20 3.69
CA LEU A 142 -1.04 -2.14 2.60
C LEU A 142 -2.45 -2.26 3.16
N ARG A 143 -3.29 -1.25 2.88
CA ARG A 143 -4.65 -1.15 3.40
C ARG A 143 -5.60 -0.69 2.32
N VAL A 144 -6.85 -1.12 2.43
CA VAL A 144 -7.96 -0.62 1.61
C VAL A 144 -9.01 -0.04 2.53
N GLY A 145 -9.70 1.00 2.09
CA GLY A 145 -10.77 1.61 2.87
C GLY A 145 -11.83 2.24 1.98
N LEU A 146 -12.96 2.54 2.61
CA LEU A 146 -14.06 3.27 1.97
C LEU A 146 -14.16 4.67 2.56
N LYS A 147 -14.36 5.64 1.68
CA LYS A 147 -14.69 7.01 2.00
C LYS A 147 -16.10 7.26 1.48
N SER A 148 -17.09 7.29 2.37
CA SER A 148 -18.45 7.67 1.99
C SER A 148 -18.51 9.17 1.69
N GLN A 149 -19.44 9.58 0.82
CA GLN A 149 -19.74 10.98 0.60
C GLN A 149 -20.26 11.66 1.89
N ASP A 150 -21.02 10.90 2.68
CA ASP A 150 -21.72 11.39 3.88
C ASP A 150 -20.80 11.46 5.12
N SER A 151 -19.62 10.82 5.09
CA SER A 151 -18.78 10.61 6.28
C SER A 151 -17.80 11.75 6.60
N ASN A 152 -18.02 12.97 6.13
CA ASN A 152 -17.08 14.10 6.27
C ASN A 152 -15.62 13.75 5.88
N GLY A 153 -15.45 12.76 5.02
CA GLY A 153 -14.17 12.27 4.55
C GLY A 153 -13.40 11.33 5.48
N VAL A 154 -14.04 10.82 6.54
CA VAL A 154 -13.51 9.71 7.34
C VAL A 154 -13.40 8.46 6.46
N VAL A 155 -12.25 7.78 6.53
CA VAL A 155 -11.97 6.53 5.81
C VAL A 155 -11.91 5.38 6.81
N THR A 156 -12.74 4.37 6.59
CA THR A 156 -12.71 3.13 7.39
C THR A 156 -11.71 2.16 6.75
N TRP A 157 -10.57 1.96 7.41
CA TRP A 157 -9.48 1.13 6.89
C TRP A 157 -9.61 -0.35 7.26
N MET A 158 -9.27 -1.21 6.32
CA MET A 158 -9.16 -2.66 6.47
C MET A 158 -7.79 -3.14 5.93
N PRO A 159 -7.10 -4.07 6.61
CA PRO A 159 -5.94 -4.73 6.05
C PRO A 159 -6.28 -5.49 4.76
N VAL A 160 -5.33 -5.56 3.83
CA VAL A 160 -5.45 -6.46 2.68
C VAL A 160 -5.06 -7.87 3.13
N GLY A 161 -6.04 -8.78 3.18
CA GLY A 161 -5.87 -10.09 3.82
C GLY A 161 -5.12 -11.13 2.98
N LEU A 162 -5.11 -10.99 1.65
CA LEU A 162 -4.34 -11.84 0.75
C LEU A 162 -3.53 -10.98 -0.20
N ILE A 163 -2.21 -11.05 -0.09
CA ILE A 163 -1.30 -10.42 -1.05
C ILE A 163 -0.57 -11.52 -1.81
N ASP A 164 -0.97 -11.74 -3.06
CA ASP A 164 -0.34 -12.74 -3.92
C ASP A 164 0.88 -12.10 -4.58
N THR A 165 2.04 -12.41 -4.00
CA THR A 165 3.33 -11.83 -4.35
C THR A 165 4.22 -12.85 -5.05
N LEU A 166 3.71 -13.51 -6.10
CA LEU A 166 4.55 -14.32 -6.98
C LEU A 166 5.69 -13.44 -7.54
N GLY A 167 6.88 -13.48 -6.91
CA GLY A 167 8.12 -12.85 -7.38
C GLY A 167 8.72 -11.70 -6.56
N LEU A 168 8.08 -11.19 -5.50
CA LEU A 168 8.48 -9.91 -4.87
C LEU A 168 9.60 -9.95 -3.82
N SER A 169 10.28 -11.08 -3.60
CA SER A 169 11.35 -11.19 -2.60
C SER A 169 12.76 -10.86 -3.12
N ALA A 170 12.95 -10.69 -4.43
CA ALA A 170 14.26 -10.30 -4.95
C ALA A 170 14.32 -8.77 -5.04
N ALA A 171 14.92 -8.14 -4.03
CA ALA A 171 15.34 -6.76 -4.15
C ALA A 171 16.05 -6.54 -5.47
N ARG A 172 15.74 -5.42 -6.13
CA ARG A 172 16.46 -5.06 -7.34
C ARG A 172 17.87 -4.64 -6.98
N ALA A 173 18.83 -5.52 -7.22
CA ALA A 173 20.23 -5.23 -6.98
C ALA A 173 20.79 -4.30 -8.08
N VAL A 174 21.48 -3.24 -7.66
CA VAL A 174 22.30 -2.43 -8.56
C VAL A 174 23.60 -3.17 -8.78
N THR A 175 23.85 -3.56 -10.03
CA THR A 175 25.07 -4.28 -10.43
C THR A 175 26.02 -3.32 -11.13
N ARG A 176 27.29 -3.33 -10.72
CA ARG A 176 28.35 -2.50 -11.30
C ARG A 176 29.64 -3.31 -11.43
N ASP A 177 30.28 -3.19 -12.59
CA ASP A 177 31.64 -3.69 -12.80
C ASP A 177 32.63 -2.64 -12.27
N LEU A 178 33.52 -3.05 -11.37
CA LEU A 178 34.56 -2.22 -10.76
C LEU A 178 35.93 -2.70 -11.26
N PRO A 179 36.81 -1.80 -11.72
CA PRO A 179 38.12 -2.19 -12.21
C PRO A 179 39.07 -2.61 -11.08
N GLY A 180 39.95 -3.58 -11.38
CA GLY A 180 41.06 -3.98 -10.53
C GLY A 180 42.11 -2.87 -10.40
N GLY A 181 42.61 -2.66 -9.18
CA GLY A 181 43.57 -1.59 -8.88
C GLY A 181 42.99 -0.18 -8.98
N GLY A 182 41.68 -0.04 -9.12
CA GLY A 182 41.00 1.24 -9.37
C GLY A 182 40.77 2.13 -8.14
N SER A 183 40.35 3.37 -8.42
CA SER A 183 39.93 4.37 -7.43
C SER A 183 38.65 3.98 -6.68
N ALA A 184 38.39 4.65 -5.56
CA ALA A 184 37.24 4.40 -4.71
C ALA A 184 35.94 4.43 -5.51
N ALA A 185 35.07 3.48 -5.18
CA ALA A 185 33.77 3.33 -5.81
C ALA A 185 32.67 3.36 -4.76
N THR A 186 31.54 3.98 -5.11
CA THR A 186 30.31 3.89 -4.33
C THR A 186 29.24 3.21 -5.16
N VAL A 187 28.63 2.16 -4.60
CA VAL A 187 27.46 1.48 -5.18
C VAL A 187 26.28 1.75 -4.26
N THR A 188 25.28 2.46 -4.78
CA THR A 188 24.05 2.82 -4.05
C THR A 188 22.94 1.87 -4.48
N ALA A 189 22.22 1.30 -3.52
CA ALA A 189 21.03 0.49 -3.78
C ALA A 189 19.96 1.35 -4.46
N LYS A 190 19.13 0.72 -5.30
CA LYS A 190 18.04 1.41 -6.00
C LYS A 190 16.79 1.51 -5.12
N ASP A 191 16.92 2.08 -3.93
CA ASP A 191 15.84 2.24 -2.95
C ASP A 191 15.68 3.68 -2.47
N LYS A 192 14.60 3.95 -1.72
CA LYS A 192 14.34 5.27 -1.11
C LYS A 192 15.15 5.51 0.17
N SER A 193 15.78 4.48 0.73
CA SER A 193 16.58 4.56 1.95
C SER A 193 17.93 5.24 1.72
N GLY A 194 18.46 5.17 0.49
CA GLY A 194 19.79 5.65 0.14
C GLY A 194 20.91 4.75 0.67
N SER A 195 20.61 3.47 0.90
CA SER A 195 21.59 2.47 1.30
C SER A 195 22.72 2.36 0.28
N LYS A 196 23.97 2.30 0.74
CA LYS A 196 25.15 2.26 -0.14
C LYS A 196 26.33 1.52 0.46
N VAL A 197 27.18 1.00 -0.42
CA VAL A 197 28.46 0.39 -0.08
C VAL A 197 29.57 1.20 -0.73
N VAL A 198 30.58 1.56 0.05
CA VAL A 198 31.75 2.32 -0.38
C VAL A 198 32.98 1.42 -0.33
N PHE A 199 33.62 1.29 -1.49
CA PHE A 199 34.87 0.57 -1.70
C PHE A 199 36.01 1.58 -1.79
N PRO A 200 37.04 1.51 -0.94
CA PRO A 200 38.21 2.39 -1.02
C PRO A 200 39.09 2.10 -2.25
N ASP A 201 40.00 3.02 -2.59
CA ASP A 201 40.99 2.85 -3.66
C ASP A 201 41.84 1.59 -3.45
N GLY A 202 42.01 0.76 -4.48
CA GLY A 202 42.81 -0.46 -4.40
C GLY A 202 42.15 -1.62 -3.63
N CYS A 203 40.83 -1.58 -3.44
CA CYS A 203 40.09 -2.61 -2.72
C CYS A 203 40.15 -4.01 -3.40
N PHE A 204 40.37 -4.04 -4.72
CA PHE A 204 40.42 -5.27 -5.53
C PHE A 204 41.68 -5.28 -6.42
N ASP A 205 42.26 -6.47 -6.65
CA ASP A 205 43.41 -6.64 -7.57
C ASP A 205 42.99 -6.80 -9.03
N SER A 206 41.77 -7.25 -9.25
CA SER A 206 41.21 -7.57 -10.55
C SER A 206 39.82 -6.98 -10.67
N ASP A 207 39.32 -6.90 -11.89
CA ASP A 207 37.95 -6.45 -12.14
C ASP A 207 36.96 -7.36 -11.40
N VAL A 208 36.00 -6.75 -10.71
CA VAL A 208 34.95 -7.45 -9.97
C VAL A 208 33.58 -6.94 -10.36
N ARG A 209 32.57 -7.80 -10.24
CA ARG A 209 31.18 -7.42 -10.37
C ARG A 209 30.55 -7.35 -8.99
N VAL A 210 30.04 -6.18 -8.62
CA VAL A 210 29.39 -5.93 -7.34
C VAL A 210 27.90 -5.70 -7.56
N SER A 211 27.07 -6.36 -6.77
CA SER A 211 25.62 -6.18 -6.74
C SER A 211 25.16 -5.80 -5.33
N VAL A 212 24.44 -4.68 -5.19
CA VAL A 212 23.89 -4.20 -3.91
C VAL A 212 22.37 -4.08 -4.02
N GLY A 213 21.62 -4.75 -3.15
CA GLY A 213 20.16 -4.67 -3.08
C GLY A 213 19.64 -4.58 -1.66
N VAL A 214 18.43 -4.06 -1.48
CA VAL A 214 17.74 -3.99 -0.18
C VAL A 214 16.38 -4.65 -0.28
N SER A 215 16.11 -5.67 0.52
CA SER A 215 14.83 -6.37 0.58
C SER A 215 14.09 -6.04 1.88
N LYS A 216 12.75 -5.93 1.82
CA LYS A 216 11.92 -6.01 3.03
C LYS A 216 12.06 -7.38 3.71
N VAL A 217 12.08 -7.40 5.03
CA VAL A 217 12.07 -8.64 5.83
C VAL A 217 10.76 -8.73 6.60
N SER A 218 10.05 -9.86 6.47
CA SER A 218 8.84 -10.11 7.26
C SER A 218 9.18 -10.61 8.66
N GLU A 219 8.50 -10.05 9.67
CA GLU A 219 8.56 -10.48 11.06
C GLU A 219 8.11 -11.94 11.26
N ALA A 220 7.26 -12.48 10.37
CA ALA A 220 6.77 -13.87 10.44
C ALA A 220 7.89 -14.93 10.38
N ALA A 221 9.09 -14.56 9.93
CA ALA A 221 10.27 -15.43 9.91
C ALA A 221 11.08 -15.40 11.21
N ASN A 222 10.78 -14.50 12.16
CA ASN A 222 11.49 -14.38 13.43
C ASN A 222 10.54 -13.85 14.54
N PRO A 223 9.81 -14.73 15.26
CA PRO A 223 8.92 -14.30 16.34
C PRO A 223 9.78 -13.78 17.50
N ALA A 224 9.97 -12.46 17.58
CA ALA A 224 10.60 -11.85 18.74
C ALA A 224 9.73 -12.07 19.99
N PRO A 225 10.33 -12.28 21.18
CA PRO A 225 9.56 -12.37 22.41
C PRO A 225 9.01 -10.98 22.77
N GLN A 226 7.68 -10.86 22.71
CA GLN A 226 6.87 -9.81 23.32
C GLN A 226 7.16 -8.35 22.91
N GLY A 227 6.33 -7.83 21.99
CA GLY A 227 5.89 -6.42 22.04
C GLY A 227 6.61 -5.40 21.15
N GLY A 228 7.79 -5.70 20.63
CA GLY A 228 8.51 -4.82 19.70
C GLY A 228 8.31 -5.22 18.24
N ARG A 229 7.54 -4.45 17.46
CA ARG A 229 7.43 -4.64 16.00
C ARG A 229 8.65 -4.04 15.32
N SER A 230 9.68 -4.85 15.09
CA SER A 230 10.82 -4.46 14.25
C SER A 230 10.58 -4.92 12.81
N VAL A 231 10.11 -4.01 11.96
CA VAL A 231 10.19 -4.22 10.50
C VAL A 231 11.64 -3.91 10.11
N GLY A 232 12.33 -4.89 9.54
CA GLY A 232 13.73 -4.76 9.13
C GLY A 232 13.89 -4.73 7.61
N ALA A 233 15.03 -4.24 7.16
CA ALA A 233 15.48 -4.36 5.77
C ALA A 233 16.76 -5.19 5.71
N LEU A 234 16.86 -6.10 4.74
CA LEU A 234 18.04 -6.90 4.47
C LEU A 234 18.83 -6.24 3.35
N LEU A 235 20.00 -5.70 3.67
CA LEU A 235 20.98 -5.30 2.66
C LEU A 235 21.73 -6.54 2.18
N THR A 236 21.64 -6.83 0.88
CA THR A 236 22.41 -7.89 0.23
C THR A 236 23.56 -7.27 -0.56
N LEU A 237 24.76 -7.78 -0.35
CA LEU A 237 25.98 -7.46 -1.09
C LEU A 237 26.52 -8.75 -1.70
N ASP A 238 26.47 -8.87 -3.03
CA ASP A 238 27.12 -9.94 -3.79
C ASP A 238 28.35 -9.36 -4.49
N ILE A 239 29.50 -10.02 -4.33
CA ILE A 239 30.76 -9.63 -4.97
C ILE A 239 31.29 -10.86 -5.71
N ARG A 240 31.42 -10.75 -7.03
CA ARG A 240 31.95 -11.81 -7.89
C ARG A 240 33.27 -11.39 -8.51
N GLY A 241 34.22 -12.32 -8.54
CA GLY A 241 35.55 -12.10 -9.15
C GLY A 241 36.67 -11.78 -8.15
N GLY A 242 36.39 -11.72 -6.84
CA GLY A 242 37.42 -11.55 -5.81
C GLY A 242 36.85 -10.97 -4.53
N LEU A 243 37.51 -11.24 -3.39
CA LEU A 243 37.14 -10.64 -2.11
C LEU A 243 37.86 -9.30 -1.92
N PRO A 244 37.23 -8.32 -1.24
CA PRO A 244 37.88 -7.06 -0.94
C PRO A 244 39.06 -7.29 0.03
N LYS A 245 40.21 -6.67 -0.28
CA LYS A 245 41.43 -6.74 0.55
C LYS A 245 41.44 -5.79 1.74
N MET A 246 40.51 -4.84 1.72
CA MET A 246 40.41 -3.78 2.72
C MET A 246 38.98 -3.68 3.23
N PRO A 247 38.78 -3.11 4.43
CA PRO A 247 37.45 -2.87 4.96
C PRO A 247 36.61 -2.04 3.98
N VAL A 248 35.41 -2.53 3.69
CA VAL A 248 34.37 -1.80 2.93
C VAL A 248 33.44 -1.11 3.91
N SER A 249 33.02 0.12 3.58
CA SER A 249 32.08 0.85 4.42
C SER A 249 30.66 0.64 3.93
N VAL A 250 29.80 0.12 4.80
CA VAL A 250 28.38 -0.10 4.52
C VAL A 250 27.57 0.94 5.25
N LYS A 251 26.73 1.68 4.52
CA LYS A 251 25.75 2.59 5.09
C LYS A 251 24.35 2.06 4.76
N VAL A 252 23.63 1.65 5.80
CA VAL A 252 22.22 1.25 5.69
C VAL A 252 21.37 2.48 5.90
N GLY A 253 20.55 2.80 4.90
CA GLY A 253 19.51 3.80 5.02
C GLY A 253 18.30 3.22 5.73
N VAL A 254 17.58 4.07 6.46
CA VAL A 254 16.24 3.74 6.97
C VAL A 254 15.24 4.47 6.10
N SER A 255 14.40 3.71 5.38
CA SER A 255 13.27 4.29 4.66
C SER A 255 12.29 4.94 5.65
N PRO A 256 11.60 6.04 5.30
CA PRO A 256 10.53 6.59 6.12
C PRO A 256 9.46 5.53 6.39
N GLY A 257 9.12 5.31 7.66
CA GLY A 257 8.13 4.30 8.09
C GLY A 257 8.73 3.07 8.81
N TYR A 258 10.05 2.91 8.81
CA TYR A 258 10.74 1.93 9.64
C TYR A 258 11.14 2.58 10.97
N LEU A 259 10.54 2.13 12.08
CA LEU A 259 11.03 2.46 13.41
C LEU A 259 12.16 1.47 13.72
N LEU A 260 13.39 1.97 13.84
CA LEU A 260 14.43 1.23 14.55
C LEU A 260 14.01 1.24 16.02
N ASP A 261 13.69 0.07 16.55
CA ASP A 261 13.58 -0.10 17.99
C ASP A 261 15.00 0.09 18.56
N GLN A 262 15.32 1.32 18.99
CA GLN A 262 16.45 1.53 19.87
C GLN A 262 16.05 0.95 21.21
N THR A 263 16.32 -0.33 21.42
CA THR A 263 16.40 -0.88 22.78
C THR A 263 17.52 -0.12 23.47
N ASP A 264 17.13 0.86 24.29
CA ASP A 264 18.02 1.59 25.19
C ASP A 264 18.87 0.57 25.96
N GLY A 265 20.16 0.57 25.66
CA GLY A 265 21.15 -0.20 26.40
C GLY A 265 21.17 0.30 27.84
N GLY A 266 20.52 -0.43 28.73
CA GLY A 266 20.64 -0.24 30.16
C GLY A 266 22.10 -0.31 30.58
N SER A 267 22.66 0.85 30.92
CA SER A 267 23.95 1.00 31.59
C SER A 267 23.88 0.31 32.96
N SER A 268 24.36 -0.93 33.07
CA SER A 268 24.77 -1.49 34.35
C SER A 268 26.24 -1.16 34.59
N THR A 269 26.50 -0.13 35.40
CA THR A 269 27.81 0.08 36.00
C THR A 269 28.06 -0.98 37.06
N GLY A 270 29.12 -1.78 36.86
CA GLY A 270 29.85 -2.47 37.92
C GLY A 270 31.10 -1.70 38.28
#